data_AF-A0A7C7GM57-F1
#
_entry.id   AF-A0A7C7GM57-F1
#
_cell.length_a   1.000
_cell.length_b   1.000
_cell.length_c   1.000
_cell.angle_alpha   90.00
_cell.angle_beta   90.00
_cell.angle_gamma   90.00
#
_symmetry.space_group_name_H-M   'P 1'
#
loop_
_entity.id
_entity.type
_entity.pdbx_description
1 polymer ?
#
loop_
_entity_poly.entity_id
_entity_poly.type
_entity_poly.pdbx_seq_one_letter_code
_entity_poly.pdbx_strand_id
1 'polypeptide(L)'
;MKKYLPPLAVITAAFLWSLDGLLRQQLFSVSSFLIITLEHVLGAFLFLPFLIKGWDEVKKLNQRGWGSMLWISICGGILGTFFYTKALSYINYIDLSVVILLQKFQPIFAIILA
;
A
#
# COMPACT_ATOMS: atom_id res chain seq x y z
N MET A 1 16.48 19.47 14.62
CA MET A 1 16.04 18.89 13.33
C MET A 1 15.51 17.46 13.44
N LYS A 2 16.14 16.54 14.19
CA LYS A 2 15.66 15.13 14.33
C LYS A 2 14.27 14.94 14.95
N LYS A 3 13.79 15.88 15.78
CA LYS A 3 12.47 15.81 16.45
C LYS A 3 11.28 15.99 15.49
N TYR A 4 11.47 16.70 14.38
CA TYR A 4 10.39 17.01 13.43
C TYR A 4 10.37 16.07 12.22
N LEU A 5 11.42 15.25 12.03
CA LEU A 5 11.51 14.30 10.92
C LEU A 5 10.34 13.29 10.93
N PRO A 6 9.97 12.67 12.08
CA PRO A 6 8.86 11.70 12.08
C PRO A 6 7.50 12.32 11.77
N PRO A 7 7.07 13.45 12.38
CA PRO A 7 5.83 14.12 12.00
C PRO A 7 5.81 14.54 10.52
N LEU A 8 6.93 15.03 9.99
CA LEU A 8 7.01 15.46 8.60
C LEU A 8 6.85 14.27 7.64
N ALA A 9 7.44 13.11 7.96
CA ALA A 9 7.23 11.88 7.20
C ALA A 9 5.76 11.43 7.20
N VAL A 10 5.05 11.55 8.32
CA VAL A 10 3.61 11.26 8.41
C VAL A 10 2.80 12.21 7.52
N ILE A 11 3.10 13.51 7.56
CA ILE A 11 2.43 14.51 6.71
C ILE A 11 2.67 14.20 5.23
N THR A 12 3.92 13.92 4.84
CA THR A 12 4.25 13.58 3.45
C THR A 12 3.56 12.29 3.01
N ALA A 13 3.53 11.26 3.86
CA ALA A 13 2.84 10.01 3.55
C ALA A 13 1.32 10.22 3.37
N ALA A 14 0.68 10.99 4.25
CA ALA A 14 -0.74 11.32 4.14
C ALA A 14 -1.05 12.11 2.86
N PHE A 15 -0.17 13.05 2.49
CA PHE A 15 -0.30 13.83 1.26
C PHE A 15 -0.18 12.95 0.01
N LEU A 16 0.85 12.09 -0.06
CA LEU A 16 1.03 11.14 -1.17
C LEU A 16 -0.14 10.17 -1.29
N TRP A 17 -0.68 9.70 -0.16
CA TRP A 17 -1.85 8.82 -0.15
C TRP A 17 -3.12 9.52 -0.66
N SER A 18 -3.31 10.80 -0.31
CA SER A 18 -4.40 11.62 -0.86
C SER A 18 -4.26 11.84 -2.37
N LEU A 19 -3.03 12.04 -2.86
CA LEU A 19 -2.75 12.22 -4.28
C LEU A 19 -3.04 10.93 -5.07
N ASP A 20 -2.70 9.76 -4.52
CA ASP A 20 -3.00 8.46 -5.15
C ASP A 20 -4.49 8.30 -5.42
N GLY A 21 -5.35 8.66 -4.45
CA GLY A 21 -6.81 8.60 -4.62
C GLY A 21 -7.29 9.39 -5.84
N LEU A 22 -6.85 10.65 -5.95
CA LEU A 22 -7.17 11.54 -7.08
C LEU A 22 -6.67 10.99 -8.42
N LEU A 23 -5.44 10.47 -8.46
CA LEU A 23 -4.87 9.87 -9.67
C LEU A 23 -5.66 8.62 -10.11
N ARG A 24 -6.11 7.82 -9.15
CA ARG A 24 -6.85 6.58 -9.40
C ARG A 24 -8.23 6.83 -10.02
N GLN A 25 -8.86 7.97 -9.72
CA GLN A 25 -10.10 8.37 -10.41
C GLN A 25 -9.91 8.59 -11.91
N GLN A 26 -8.79 9.20 -12.30
CA GLN A 26 -8.48 9.44 -13.71
C GLN A 26 -8.20 8.15 -14.49
N LEU A 27 -7.96 7.05 -13.78
CA LEU A 27 -7.69 5.72 -14.32
C LEU A 27 -8.92 4.81 -14.33
N PHE A 28 -10.14 5.37 -14.21
CA PHE A 28 -11.38 4.59 -14.10
C PHE A 28 -11.64 3.60 -15.27
N SER A 29 -11.10 3.91 -16.45
CA SER A 29 -11.22 3.08 -17.65
C SER A 29 -10.21 1.92 -17.71
N VAL A 30 -9.19 1.92 -16.84
CA VAL A 30 -8.14 0.91 -16.79
C VAL A 30 -8.53 -0.19 -15.82
N SER A 31 -8.25 -1.45 -16.18
CA SER A 31 -8.56 -2.57 -15.28
C SER A 31 -7.80 -2.46 -13.96
N SER A 32 -8.49 -2.69 -12.84
CA SER A 32 -7.89 -2.60 -11.49
C SER A 32 -6.65 -3.48 -11.34
N PHE A 33 -6.60 -4.62 -12.04
CA PHE A 33 -5.44 -5.51 -12.02
C PHE A 33 -4.20 -4.83 -12.62
N LEU A 34 -4.33 -4.20 -13.79
CA LEU A 34 -3.22 -3.50 -14.45
C LEU A 34 -2.70 -2.34 -13.59
N ILE A 35 -3.60 -1.55 -12.99
CA ILE A 35 -3.22 -0.43 -12.11
C ILE A 35 -2.27 -0.93 -11.01
N ILE A 36 -2.64 -2.02 -10.36
CA ILE A 36 -1.89 -2.56 -9.21
C ILE A 36 -0.62 -3.25 -9.63
N THR A 37 -0.63 -3.98 -10.75
CA THR A 37 0.60 -4.56 -11.30
C THR A 37 1.61 -3.46 -11.60
N LEU A 38 1.19 -2.37 -12.24
CA LEU A 38 2.07 -1.23 -12.51
C LEU A 38 2.56 -0.57 -11.22
N GLU A 39 1.69 -0.37 -10.23
CA GLU A 39 2.04 0.20 -8.92
C GLU A 39 3.11 -0.64 -8.21
N HIS A 40 2.96 -1.97 -8.19
CA HIS A 40 3.94 -2.87 -7.58
C HIS A 40 5.24 -2.95 -8.37
N VAL A 41 5.18 -2.92 -9.71
CA VAL A 41 6.37 -2.93 -10.56
C VAL A 41 7.16 -1.63 -10.38
N LEU A 42 6.49 -0.47 -10.41
CA LEU A 42 7.13 0.83 -10.18
C LEU A 42 7.68 0.93 -8.77
N GLY A 43 6.93 0.48 -7.76
CA GLY A 43 7.40 0.39 -6.38
C GLY A 43 8.63 -0.50 -6.26
N ALA A 44 8.62 -1.68 -6.89
CA ALA A 44 9.76 -2.58 -6.90
C ALA A 44 11.00 -1.93 -7.53
N PHE A 45 10.87 -1.24 -8.67
CA PHE A 45 11.99 -0.51 -9.28
C PHE A 45 12.51 0.62 -8.40
N LEU A 46 11.61 1.39 -7.76
CA LEU A 46 11.98 2.48 -6.86
C LEU A 46 12.75 1.98 -5.63
N PHE A 47 12.32 0.84 -5.07
CA PHE A 47 12.92 0.27 -3.86
C PHE A 47 14.05 -0.73 -4.13
N LEU A 48 14.28 -1.14 -5.37
CA LEU A 48 15.37 -2.04 -5.77
C LEU A 48 16.76 -1.59 -5.27
N PRO A 49 17.20 -0.33 -5.46
CA PRO A 49 18.52 0.09 -4.98
C PRO A 49 18.64 0.03 -3.45
N PHE A 50 17.54 0.27 -2.72
CA PHE A 50 17.51 0.16 -1.26
C PHE A 50 17.59 -1.31 -0.82
N LEU A 51 16.91 -2.21 -1.53
CA LEU A 51 16.97 -3.64 -1.28
C LEU A 51 18.38 -4.20 -1.51
N ILE A 52 19.06 -3.78 -2.58
CA ILE A 52 20.45 -4.19 -2.85
C ILE A 52 21.36 -3.75 -1.71
N LYS A 53 21.20 -2.51 -1.23
CA LYS A 53 22.00 -1.98 -0.11
C LYS A 53 21.72 -2.70 1.22
N GLY A 54 20.49 -3.18 1.43
CA GLY A 54 20.07 -3.89 2.64
C GLY A 54 20.12 -5.42 2.54
N TRP A 55 20.67 -5.97 1.45
CA TRP A 55 20.56 -7.40 1.13
C TRP A 55 21.19 -8.33 2.19
N ASP A 56 22.27 -7.87 2.84
CA ASP A 56 22.92 -8.63 3.90
C ASP A 56 22.05 -8.79 5.15
N GLU A 57 21.14 -7.86 5.42
CA GLU A 57 20.16 -7.99 6.51
C GLU A 57 19.01 -8.94 6.13
N VAL A 58 18.58 -8.92 4.86
CA VAL A 58 17.55 -9.84 4.35
C VAL A 58 18.02 -11.30 4.45
N LYS A 59 19.30 -11.56 4.16
CA LYS A 59 19.88 -12.91 4.30
C LYS A 59 19.90 -13.45 5.73
N LYS A 60 19.91 -12.57 6.74
CA LYS A 60 19.89 -12.97 8.16
C LYS A 60 18.50 -13.38 8.64
N LEU A 61 17.45 -13.20 7.83
CA LEU A 61 16.09 -13.60 8.19
C LEU A 61 15.99 -15.12 8.35
N ASN A 62 15.44 -15.55 9.48
CA ASN A 62 15.09 -16.95 9.69
C ASN A 62 13.85 -17.35 8.89
N GLN A 63 13.53 -18.65 8.85
CA GLN A 63 12.38 -19.17 8.11
C GLN A 63 11.04 -18.55 8.53
N ARG A 64 10.88 -18.18 9.81
CA ARG A 64 9.69 -17.47 10.29
C ARG A 64 9.62 -16.04 9.74
N GLY A 65 10.75 -15.32 9.67
CA GLY A 65 10.85 -13.98 9.10
C GLY A 65 10.47 -13.96 7.62
N TRP A 66 10.96 -14.94 6.85
CA TRP A 66 10.54 -15.13 5.46
C TRP A 66 9.05 -15.45 5.32
N GLY A 67 8.51 -16.31 6.20
CA GLY A 67 7.07 -16.61 6.24
C GLY A 67 6.22 -15.37 6.51
N SER A 68 6.59 -14.56 7.51
CA SER A 68 5.91 -13.31 7.84
C SER A 68 5.98 -12.31 6.69
N MET A 69 7.13 -12.17 6.04
CA MET A 69 7.31 -11.27 4.90
C MET A 69 6.40 -11.66 3.73
N LEU A 70 6.30 -12.95 3.42
CA LEU A 70 5.38 -13.46 2.39
C LEU A 70 3.92 -13.18 2.76
N TRP A 71 3.52 -13.45 4.00
CA TRP A 71 2.15 -13.23 4.46
C TRP A 71 1.74 -11.75 4.36
N ILE A 72 2.59 -10.84 4.85
CA ILE A 72 2.35 -9.39 4.79
C ILE A 72 2.30 -8.91 3.34
N SER A 73 3.20 -9.40 2.48
CA SER A 73 3.25 -8.99 1.07
C SER A 73 2.02 -9.46 0.30
N ILE A 74 1.51 -10.67 0.56
CA ILE A 74 0.33 -11.20 -0.13
C ILE A 74 -0.95 -10.57 0.43
N CYS A 75 -1.18 -10.66 1.75
CA CYS A 75 -2.43 -10.22 2.36
C CYS A 75 -2.55 -8.70 2.42
N GLY A 76 -1.53 -8.02 2.95
CA GLY A 76 -1.52 -6.57 3.10
C GLY A 76 -1.17 -5.83 1.82
N GLY A 77 -0.18 -6.34 1.08
CA GLY A 77 0.29 -5.73 -0.17
C GLY A 77 -0.69 -5.96 -1.33
N ILE A 78 -0.60 -7.13 -1.95
CA ILE A 78 -1.29 -7.41 -3.23
C ILE A 78 -2.81 -7.50 -3.04
N LEU A 79 -3.29 -8.35 -2.13
CA LEU A 79 -4.72 -8.60 -1.97
C LEU A 79 -5.46 -7.38 -1.42
N GLY A 80 -4.90 -6.70 -0.41
CA GLY A 80 -5.48 -5.50 0.19
C GLY A 80 -5.68 -4.38 -0.84
N THR A 81 -4.64 -4.04 -1.60
CA THR A 81 -4.71 -3.00 -2.63
C THR A 81 -5.59 -3.41 -3.82
N PHE A 82 -5.61 -4.69 -4.17
CA PHE A 82 -6.51 -5.26 -5.18
C PHE A 82 -7.97 -5.15 -4.84
N PHE A 83 -8.37 -5.62 -3.66
CA PHE A 83 -9.76 -5.52 -3.25
C PHE A 83 -10.20 -4.07 -3.09
N TYR A 84 -9.33 -3.19 -2.59
CA TYR A 84 -9.61 -1.75 -2.54
C TYR A 84 -9.87 -1.16 -3.93
N THR A 85 -8.96 -1.37 -4.89
CA THR A 85 -9.10 -0.79 -6.24
C THR A 85 -10.26 -1.43 -7.01
N LYS A 86 -10.52 -2.73 -6.81
CA LYS A 86 -11.68 -3.41 -7.38
C LYS A 86 -12.99 -2.88 -6.82
N ALA A 87 -13.05 -2.62 -5.51
CA ALA A 87 -14.23 -2.02 -4.88
C ALA A 87 -14.50 -0.61 -5.43
N LEU A 88 -13.47 0.21 -5.62
CA LEU A 88 -13.59 1.52 -6.28
C LEU A 88 -14.09 1.40 -7.73
N SER A 89 -13.66 0.37 -8.46
CA SER A 89 -14.13 0.14 -9.83
C SER A 89 -15.64 -0.10 -9.94
N TYR A 90 -16.27 -0.72 -8.94
CA TYR A 90 -17.73 -0.97 -8.95
C TYR A 90 -18.59 0.30 -8.84
N ILE A 91 -17.99 1.40 -8.40
CA ILE A 91 -18.68 2.67 -8.15
C ILE A 91 -18.11 3.80 -9.01
N ASN A 92 -17.43 3.46 -10.11
CA ASN A 92 -16.77 4.43 -11.00
C ASN A 92 -15.82 5.38 -10.27
N TYR A 93 -15.12 4.90 -9.23
CA TYR A 93 -14.04 5.63 -8.54
C TYR A 93 -14.45 6.95 -7.88
N ILE A 94 -15.69 7.08 -7.40
CA ILE A 94 -16.14 8.28 -6.65
C ILE A 94 -15.35 8.43 -5.33
N ASP A 95 -14.81 9.63 -5.03
CA ASP A 95 -13.98 9.90 -3.83
C ASP A 95 -14.75 9.79 -2.50
N LEU A 96 -16.01 10.19 -2.47
CA LEU A 96 -16.88 10.08 -1.29
C LEU A 96 -17.64 8.76 -1.33
N SER A 97 -16.89 7.67 -1.43
CA SER A 97 -17.45 6.35 -1.56
C SER A 97 -17.57 5.60 -0.25
N VAL A 98 -18.55 4.69 -0.22
CA VAL A 98 -18.69 3.67 0.83
C VAL A 98 -17.38 2.89 0.99
N VAL A 99 -16.62 2.68 -0.08
CA VAL A 99 -15.32 1.98 -0.06
C VAL A 99 -14.32 2.70 0.85
N ILE A 100 -14.17 4.03 0.70
CA ILE A 100 -13.23 4.81 1.51
C ILE A 100 -13.72 4.88 2.97
N LEU A 101 -15.02 4.99 3.21
CA LEU A 101 -15.59 4.93 4.55
C LEU A 101 -15.29 3.59 5.23
N LEU A 102 -15.51 2.47 4.53
CA LEU A 102 -15.18 1.13 5.03
C LEU A 102 -13.68 0.98 5.30
N GLN A 103 -12.82 1.58 4.47
CA GLN A 103 -11.38 1.57 4.71
C GLN A 103 -10.97 2.28 6.01
N LYS A 104 -11.71 3.30 6.47
CA LYS A 104 -11.41 3.97 7.75
C LYS A 104 -11.66 3.09 8.97
N PHE A 105 -12.31 1.93 8.82
CA PHE A 105 -12.42 0.91 9.86
C PHE A 105 -11.20 0.01 9.99
N GLN A 106 -10.18 0.13 9.12
CA GLN A 106 -8.91 -0.59 9.22
C GLN A 106 -8.32 -0.63 10.65
N PRO A 107 -8.35 0.45 11.45
CA PRO A 107 -7.83 0.42 12.83
C PRO A 107 -8.54 -0.59 13.74
N ILE A 108 -9.85 -0.84 13.55
CA ILE A 108 -10.60 -1.80 14.37
C ILE A 108 -10.08 -3.22 14.12
N PHE A 109 -9.89 -3.58 12.85
CA PHE A 109 -9.33 -4.88 12.49
C PHE A 109 -7.89 -5.03 12.97
N ALA A 110 -7.08 -3.97 12.89
CA ALA A 110 -5.72 -3.98 13.41
C ALA A 110 -5.68 -4.23 14.93
N ILE A 111 -6.59 -3.62 15.70
CA ILE A 111 -6.67 -3.83 17.17
C ILE A 111 -7.13 -5.25 17.50
N ILE A 112 -8.08 -5.82 16.76
CA ILE A 112 -8.61 -7.17 17.02
C ILE A 112 -7.58 -8.26 16.69
N LEU A 113 -6.73 -8.02 15.69
CA LEU A 113 -5.74 -8.99 15.20
C LEU A 113 -4.33 -8.81 15.79
N ALA A 114 -4.11 -7.78 16.61
CA ALA A 114 -2.84 -7.51 17.29
C ALA A 114 -2.69 -8.32 18.57
#